data_AF-X1C0S3-F1
#
_entry.id   AF-X1C0S3-F1
#
_cell.length_a   1.000
_cell.length_b   1.000
_cell.length_c   1.000
_cell.angle_alpha   90.00
_cell.angle_beta   90.00
_cell.angle_gamma   90.00
#
_symmetry.space_group_name_H-M   'P 1'
#
loop_
_entity.id
_entity.type
_entity.pdbx_description
1 polymer ?
#
loop_
_entity_poly.entity_id
_entity_poly.type
_entity_poly.pdbx_seq_one_letter_code
_entity_poly.pdbx_strand_id
1 'polypeptide(L)'
;VVLEPTEIKGASPQSGYYKCKELEPGSEKCYILFPRTDVDIDKRLVESIMKIDVLKNHRLSNITQLSRIIYEFNYKLELQDVRFSHAFEQMHKEARLEGKIKSELNEEYRSNLAKGLLYYDGENWVSKHTMSNSWKE
;
A
#
# COMPACT_ATOMS: atom_id res chain seq x y z
N VAL A 1 21.83 2.47 6.07
CA VAL A 1 21.76 2.22 4.62
C VAL A 1 22.73 3.18 3.96
N VAL A 2 23.80 2.69 3.35
CA VAL A 2 24.69 3.49 2.51
C VAL A 2 24.21 3.26 1.09
N LEU A 3 23.81 4.32 0.40
CA LEU A 3 23.45 4.25 -1.02
C LEU A 3 24.77 4.32 -1.81
N GLU A 4 25.08 3.26 -2.53
CA GLU A 4 26.20 3.22 -3.48
C GLU A 4 25.67 3.63 -4.87
N PRO A 5 25.87 4.90 -5.30
CA PRO A 5 25.31 5.39 -6.55
C PRO A 5 25.90 4.71 -7.79
N THR A 6 27.03 4.00 -7.67
CA THR A 6 27.62 3.25 -8.79
C THR A 6 27.04 1.84 -8.97
N GLU A 7 26.26 1.34 -8.01
CA GLU A 7 25.63 0.02 -8.05
C GLU A 7 24.09 0.10 -8.07
N ILE A 8 23.53 1.02 -8.85
CA ILE A 8 22.09 1.08 -9.09
C ILE A 8 21.70 -0.09 -10.00
N LYS A 9 20.96 -1.05 -9.47
CA LYS A 9 20.45 -2.20 -10.21
C LYS A 9 19.01 -2.51 -9.82
N GLY A 10 18.28 -3.08 -10.76
CA GLY A 10 16.91 -3.51 -10.57
C GLY A 10 15.88 -2.42 -10.91
N ALA A 11 14.85 -2.85 -11.60
CA ALA A 11 13.69 -2.09 -12.02
C ALA A 11 12.43 -2.95 -11.83
N SER A 12 11.24 -2.35 -11.71
CA SER A 12 9.99 -3.12 -11.88
C SER A 12 9.93 -3.77 -13.26
N PRO A 13 9.02 -4.70 -13.59
CA PRO A 13 8.90 -5.27 -14.92
C PRO A 13 8.53 -4.14 -15.85
N GLN A 14 9.42 -3.86 -16.79
CA GLN A 14 9.25 -2.77 -17.73
C GLN A 14 8.88 -3.33 -19.09
N SER A 15 7.83 -2.78 -19.69
CA SER A 15 7.43 -3.09 -21.05
C SER A 15 6.98 -1.82 -21.77
N GLY A 16 6.91 -1.89 -23.10
CA GLY A 16 6.42 -0.79 -23.93
C GLY A 16 7.32 0.44 -23.96
N TYR A 17 6.69 1.59 -24.20
CA TYR A 17 7.38 2.86 -24.52
C TYR A 17 8.26 3.39 -23.38
N TYR A 18 7.89 3.14 -22.13
CA TYR A 18 8.59 3.66 -20.95
C TYR A 18 9.68 2.73 -20.41
N LYS A 19 10.05 1.68 -21.15
CA LYS A 19 11.15 0.79 -20.75
C LYS A 19 12.49 1.51 -20.85
N CYS A 20 13.15 1.67 -19.71
CA CYS A 20 14.56 1.99 -19.57
C CYS A 20 15.38 0.75 -19.94
N LYS A 21 16.26 0.87 -20.94
CA LYS A 21 17.02 -0.27 -21.48
C LYS A 21 18.26 -0.57 -20.66
N GLU A 22 18.72 0.42 -19.90
CA GLU A 22 19.94 0.39 -19.10
C GLU A 22 19.74 -0.31 -17.75
N LEU A 23 18.49 -0.54 -17.34
CA LEU A 23 18.14 -1.19 -16.08
C LEU A 23 17.59 -2.59 -16.33
N GLU A 24 18.32 -3.58 -15.82
CA GLU A 24 17.82 -4.94 -15.72
C GLU A 24 16.67 -5.02 -14.70
N PRO A 25 15.72 -5.96 -14.86
CA PRO A 25 14.69 -6.22 -13.88
C PRO A 25 15.27 -6.46 -12.49
N GLY A 26 14.59 -5.95 -11.47
CA GLY A 26 14.96 -6.08 -10.07
C GLY A 26 14.46 -7.38 -9.47
N SER A 27 14.73 -7.56 -8.18
CA SER A 27 14.11 -8.61 -7.40
C SER A 27 12.81 -8.08 -6.80
N GLU A 28 11.69 -8.60 -7.27
CA GLU A 28 10.35 -8.18 -6.87
C GLU A 28 9.71 -9.25 -6.00
N LYS A 29 9.51 -8.93 -4.71
CA LYS A 29 8.81 -9.86 -3.81
C LYS A 29 7.32 -9.93 -4.13
N CYS A 30 6.69 -8.77 -4.30
CA CYS A 30 5.24 -8.66 -4.34
C CYS A 30 4.79 -7.28 -4.84
N TYR A 31 3.64 -7.23 -5.51
CA TYR A 31 2.85 -6.00 -5.69
C TYR A 31 1.62 -6.04 -4.78
N ILE A 32 1.40 -4.95 -4.06
CA ILE A 32 0.26 -4.77 -3.16
C ILE A 32 -0.58 -3.61 -3.66
N LEU A 33 -1.87 -3.86 -3.88
CA LEU A 33 -2.86 -2.84 -4.18
C LEU A 33 -3.68 -2.55 -2.92
N PHE A 34 -3.66 -1.28 -2.50
CA PHE A 34 -4.37 -0.79 -1.33
C PHE A 34 -5.81 -0.43 -1.70
N PRO A 35 -6.80 -0.77 -0.87
CA PRO A 35 -8.18 -0.40 -1.13
C PRO A 35 -8.36 1.11 -0.97
N ARG A 36 -9.34 1.60 -1.71
CA ARG A 36 -9.82 2.97 -1.62
C ARG A 36 -10.76 3.12 -0.43
N THR A 37 -10.73 4.28 0.19
CA THR A 37 -11.68 4.69 1.24
C THR A 37 -12.83 5.49 0.66
N ASP A 38 -13.97 5.49 1.34
CA ASP A 38 -15.09 6.34 0.95
C ASP A 38 -14.74 7.85 1.01
N VAL A 39 -13.87 8.24 1.94
CA VAL A 39 -13.33 9.60 2.05
C VAL A 39 -12.53 10.02 0.81
N ASP A 40 -11.65 9.15 0.30
CA ASP A 40 -10.85 9.50 -0.88
C ASP A 40 -11.67 9.46 -2.19
N ILE A 41 -12.69 8.59 -2.24
CA ILE A 41 -13.62 8.48 -3.37
C ILE A 41 -14.46 9.75 -3.45
N ASP A 42 -15.01 10.21 -2.32
CA ASP A 42 -15.76 11.47 -2.23
C ASP A 42 -14.93 12.67 -2.72
N LYS A 43 -13.67 12.76 -2.27
CA LYS A 43 -12.75 13.84 -2.69
C LYS A 43 -12.23 13.67 -4.12
N ARG A 44 -12.52 12.55 -4.79
CA ARG A 44 -11.99 12.18 -6.13
C ARG A 44 -10.47 12.23 -6.21
N LEU A 45 -9.79 11.95 -5.09
CA LEU A 45 -8.34 11.95 -5.04
C LEU A 45 -7.83 10.53 -5.27
N VAL A 46 -6.71 10.39 -5.96
CA VAL A 46 -6.01 9.10 -6.05
C VAL A 46 -5.00 9.06 -4.90
N GLU A 47 -5.19 8.08 -4.02
CA GLU A 47 -4.30 7.82 -2.90
C GLU A 47 -3.02 7.12 -3.38
N SER A 48 -1.90 7.42 -2.73
CA SER A 48 -0.63 6.72 -2.92
C SER A 48 0.02 6.44 -1.56
N ILE A 49 0.99 5.53 -1.52
CA ILE A 49 1.88 5.41 -0.36
C ILE A 49 2.91 6.53 -0.42
N MET A 50 2.90 7.41 0.56
CA MET A 50 3.83 8.55 0.65
C MET A 50 5.12 8.17 1.37
N LYS A 51 5.03 7.26 2.34
CA LYS A 51 6.15 6.91 3.21
C LYS A 51 6.09 5.45 3.62
N ILE A 52 7.27 4.84 3.68
CA ILE A 52 7.49 3.52 4.27
C ILE A 52 8.53 3.66 5.38
N ASP A 53 8.13 3.41 6.62
CA ASP A 53 9.02 3.42 7.78
C ASP A 53 9.40 2.00 8.18
N VAL A 54 10.70 1.75 8.33
CA VAL A 54 11.23 0.49 8.87
C VAL A 54 11.29 0.61 10.39
N LEU A 55 10.48 -0.16 11.09
CA LEU A 55 10.35 -0.12 12.54
C LEU A 55 11.32 -1.10 13.22
N LYS A 56 11.74 -0.77 14.45
CA LYS A 56 12.69 -1.60 15.24
C LYS A 56 12.17 -3.01 15.55
N ASN A 57 10.86 -3.22 15.52
CA ASN A 57 10.20 -4.50 15.78
C ASN A 57 9.99 -5.34 14.51
N HIS A 58 10.81 -5.14 13.47
CA HIS A 58 10.72 -5.87 12.19
C HIS A 58 9.38 -5.69 11.45
N ARG A 59 8.77 -4.51 11.60
CA ARG A 59 7.58 -4.11 10.85
C ARG A 59 7.89 -2.99 9.85
N LEU A 60 7.10 -2.94 8.80
CA LEU A 60 7.09 -1.91 7.77
C LEU A 60 5.78 -1.12 7.91
N SER A 61 5.88 0.16 8.25
CA SER A 61 4.73 1.05 8.36
C SER A 61 4.55 1.82 7.05
N ASN A 62 3.50 1.48 6.30
CA ASN A 62 3.17 2.09 5.02
C ASN A 62 2.09 3.13 5.23
N ILE A 63 2.41 4.39 4.96
CA ILE A 63 1.54 5.54 5.26
C ILE A 63 1.04 6.12 3.94
N THR A 64 -0.27 6.14 3.79
CA THR A 64 -0.95 6.77 2.65
C THR A 64 -0.79 8.29 2.67
N GLN A 65 -0.79 8.93 1.50
CA GLN A 65 -0.46 10.35 1.35
C GLN A 65 -1.51 11.31 1.91
N LEU A 66 -2.78 11.08 1.61
CA LEU A 66 -3.88 11.99 1.87
C LEU A 66 -4.63 11.56 3.12
N SER A 67 -5.10 10.31 3.16
CA SER A 67 -5.81 9.80 4.33
C SER A 67 -4.90 9.55 5.53
N ARG A 68 -3.59 9.35 5.31
CA ARG A 68 -2.63 9.02 6.39
C ARG A 68 -3.02 7.75 7.15
N ILE A 69 -3.77 6.86 6.54
CA ILE A 69 -3.97 5.49 7.02
C ILE A 69 -2.63 4.76 7.00
N ILE A 70 -2.40 3.98 8.05
CA ILE A 70 -1.16 3.27 8.31
C ILE A 70 -1.44 1.78 8.17
N TYR A 71 -0.76 1.13 7.23
CA TYR A 71 -0.77 -0.32 7.06
C TYR A 71 0.57 -0.87 7.56
N GLU A 72 0.53 -1.71 8.59
CA GLU A 72 1.72 -2.35 9.14
C GLU A 72 1.89 -3.75 8.54
N PHE A 73 3.04 -4.00 7.92
CA PHE A 73 3.41 -5.30 7.37
C PHE A 73 4.61 -5.88 8.11
N ASN A 74 4.80 -7.20 8.07
CA ASN A 74 6.08 -7.80 8.41
C ASN A 74 7.03 -7.80 7.19
N TYR A 75 8.25 -8.31 7.34
CA TYR A 75 9.24 -8.36 6.24
C TYR A 75 8.91 -9.39 5.15
N LYS A 76 7.90 -10.24 5.39
CA LYS A 76 7.29 -11.09 4.37
C LYS A 76 6.17 -10.40 3.62
N LEU A 77 5.85 -9.13 3.93
CA LEU A 77 4.75 -8.36 3.35
C LEU A 77 3.35 -8.90 3.67
N GLU A 78 3.24 -9.63 4.79
CA GLU A 78 1.96 -10.02 5.37
C GLU A 78 1.42 -8.88 6.24
N LEU A 79 0.17 -8.48 6.00
CA LEU A 79 -0.48 -7.44 6.80
C LEU A 79 -0.59 -7.89 8.26
N GLN A 80 -0.15 -7.02 9.17
CA GLN A 80 -0.19 -7.23 10.61
C GLN A 80 -1.29 -6.38 11.27
N ASP A 81 -1.48 -5.14 10.80
CA ASP A 81 -2.47 -4.21 11.34
C ASP A 81 -2.82 -3.10 10.33
N VAL A 82 -4.00 -2.52 10.51
CA VAL A 82 -4.46 -1.30 9.83
C VAL A 82 -4.87 -0.29 10.90
N ARG A 83 -4.28 0.90 10.84
CA ARG A 83 -4.50 1.94 11.84
C ARG A 83 -4.89 3.25 11.20
N PHE A 84 -5.80 3.96 11.85
CA PHE A 84 -6.18 5.30 11.47
C PHE A 84 -5.26 6.31 12.15
N SER A 85 -4.85 7.32 11.40
CA SER A 85 -4.26 8.50 11.99
C SER A 85 -5.35 9.41 12.51
N HIS A 86 -4.99 10.32 13.43
CA HIS A 86 -5.90 11.37 13.87
C HIS A 86 -6.41 12.24 12.71
N ALA A 87 -5.57 12.49 11.70
CA ALA A 87 -5.97 13.24 10.51
C ALA A 87 -7.08 12.52 9.73
N PHE A 88 -6.98 11.19 9.59
CA PHE A 88 -8.04 10.40 8.95
C PHE A 88 -9.34 10.45 9.74
N GLU A 89 -9.25 10.28 11.06
CA GLU A 89 -10.41 10.30 11.95
C GLU A 89 -11.18 11.63 11.85
N GLN A 90 -10.45 12.75 11.78
CA GLN A 90 -11.06 14.07 11.56
C GLN A 90 -11.71 14.17 10.18
N MET A 91 -11.00 13.79 9.11
CA MET A 91 -11.53 13.82 7.75
C MET A 91 -12.80 12.97 7.57
N HIS A 92 -12.81 11.77 8.16
CA HIS A 92 -13.96 10.87 8.14
C HIS A 92 -15.14 11.47 8.91
N LYS A 93 -14.89 11.98 10.12
CA LYS A 93 -15.91 12.64 10.94
C LYS A 93 -16.55 13.83 10.22
N GLU A 94 -15.75 14.68 9.60
CA GLU A 94 -16.24 15.83 8.81
C GLU A 94 -17.11 15.36 7.64
N ALA A 95 -16.62 14.42 6.83
CA ALA A 95 -17.38 13.88 5.70
C ALA A 95 -18.70 13.22 6.13
N ARG A 96 -18.72 12.58 7.31
CA ARG A 96 -19.93 11.99 7.89
C ARG A 96 -20.92 13.05 8.36
N LEU A 97 -20.44 14.09 9.05
CA LEU A 97 -21.28 15.22 9.51
C LEU A 97 -21.90 15.99 8.34
N GLU A 98 -21.17 16.09 7.23
CA GLU A 98 -21.65 16.68 5.97
C GLU A 98 -22.59 15.75 5.18
N GLY A 99 -22.81 14.51 5.65
CA GLY A 99 -23.67 13.54 4.99
C GLY A 99 -23.12 12.94 3.69
N LYS A 100 -21.82 13.15 3.41
CA LYS A 100 -21.15 12.63 2.20
C LYS A 100 -20.85 11.15 2.28
N ILE A 101 -20.58 10.66 3.49
CA ILE A 101 -20.36 9.24 3.77
C ILE A 101 -21.28 8.76 4.88
N LYS A 102 -21.57 7.45 4.87
CA LYS A 102 -22.44 6.79 5.86
C LYS A 102 -21.69 5.78 6.73
N SER A 103 -20.44 5.45 6.39
CA SER A 103 -19.66 4.46 7.12
C SER A 103 -19.30 4.96 8.53
N GLU A 104 -18.89 4.03 9.38
CA GLU A 104 -18.39 4.34 10.73
C GLU A 104 -16.96 3.81 10.87
N LEU A 105 -16.08 4.56 11.54
CA LEU A 105 -14.76 4.06 11.90
C LEU A 105 -14.86 3.08 13.07
N ASN A 106 -15.11 1.83 12.75
CA ASN A 106 -15.17 0.71 13.68
C ASN A 106 -14.27 -0.44 13.22
N GLU A 107 -14.26 -1.54 13.97
CA GLU A 107 -13.46 -2.72 13.61
C GLU A 107 -13.90 -3.38 12.30
N GLU A 108 -15.17 -3.25 11.91
CA GLU A 108 -15.63 -3.72 10.61
C GLU A 108 -15.02 -2.92 9.46
N TYR A 109 -14.99 -1.59 9.57
CA TYR A 109 -14.34 -0.72 8.58
C TYR A 109 -12.86 -1.05 8.44
N ARG A 110 -12.16 -1.24 9.57
CA ARG A 110 -10.76 -1.67 9.59
C ARG A 110 -10.58 -3.04 8.93
N SER A 111 -11.44 -4.00 9.25
CA SER A 111 -11.43 -5.34 8.65
C SER A 111 -11.67 -5.31 7.14
N ASN A 112 -12.56 -4.43 6.67
CA ASN A 112 -12.85 -4.27 5.25
C ASN A 112 -11.66 -3.68 4.49
N LEU A 113 -10.92 -2.72 5.08
CA LEU A 113 -9.65 -2.27 4.50
C LEU A 113 -8.60 -3.38 4.47
N ALA A 114 -8.49 -4.18 5.53
CA ALA A 114 -7.56 -5.30 5.52
C ALA A 114 -7.90 -6.34 4.42
N LYS A 115 -9.18 -6.68 4.27
CA LYS A 115 -9.67 -7.63 3.24
C LYS A 115 -9.63 -7.07 1.83
N GLY A 116 -9.66 -5.74 1.70
CA GLY A 116 -9.60 -5.04 0.42
C GLY A 116 -8.19 -4.97 -0.17
N LEU A 117 -7.16 -5.37 0.58
CA LEU A 117 -5.80 -5.50 0.04
C LEU A 117 -5.75 -6.63 -0.99
N LEU A 118 -5.12 -6.33 -2.12
CA LEU A 118 -4.89 -7.32 -3.16
C LEU A 118 -3.39 -7.47 -3.40
N TYR A 119 -2.99 -8.70 -3.68
CA TYR A 119 -1.64 -9.13 -3.98
C TYR A 119 -1.60 -9.60 -5.43
N TYR A 120 -0.61 -9.18 -6.19
CA TYR A 120 -0.44 -9.68 -7.56
C TYR A 120 0.31 -11.01 -7.53
N ASP A 121 -0.29 -12.07 -8.07
CA ASP A 121 0.32 -13.41 -8.13
C ASP A 121 1.19 -13.63 -9.38
N GLY A 122 1.27 -12.63 -10.26
CA GLY A 122 1.94 -12.73 -11.56
C GLY A 122 0.99 -12.70 -12.76
N GLU A 123 -0.30 -12.97 -12.53
CA GLU A 123 -1.36 -12.97 -13.55
C GLU A 123 -2.60 -12.19 -13.10
N ASN A 124 -3.00 -12.34 -11.84
CA ASN A 124 -4.23 -11.83 -11.26
C ASN A 124 -3.98 -11.11 -9.93
N TRP A 125 -4.95 -10.27 -9.55
CA TRP A 125 -5.01 -9.68 -8.21
C TRP A 125 -5.82 -10.58 -7.28
N VAL A 126 -5.21 -11.06 -6.22
CA VAL A 126 -5.80 -12.00 -5.25
C VAL A 126 -5.80 -11.42 -3.83
N SER A 127 -6.82 -11.72 -3.04
CA SER A 127 -6.92 -11.24 -1.64
C SER A 127 -6.02 -11.99 -0.66
N LYS A 128 -5.53 -13.17 -1.05
CA LYS A 128 -4.59 -13.97 -0.26
C LYS A 128 -3.17 -13.47 -0.50
N HIS A 129 -2.44 -13.22 0.59
CA HIS A 129 -1.01 -12.91 0.53
C HIS A 129 -0.26 -13.91 -0.36
N THR A 130 0.31 -13.40 -1.43
CA THR A 130 0.99 -14.18 -2.49
C THR A 130 2.21 -13.40 -2.97
N MET A 131 3.30 -14.12 -3.17
CA MET A 131 4.52 -13.56 -3.77
C MET A 131 4.39 -13.55 -5.29
N SER A 132 5.11 -12.64 -5.94
CA SER A 132 5.18 -12.61 -7.40
C SER A 132 5.77 -13.90 -7.94
N ASN A 133 5.23 -14.40 -9.06
CA ASN A 133 5.80 -15.55 -9.79
C ASN A 133 7.26 -15.34 -10.26
N SER A 134 7.73 -14.08 -10.28
CA SER A 134 9.11 -13.71 -10.59
C SER A 134 10.07 -13.82 -9.41
N TRP A 135 9.57 -14.01 -8.17
CA TRP A 135 10.40 -14.14 -6.98
C TRP A 135 11.02 -15.55 -6.89
N LYS A 136 12.35 -15.62 -6.92
CA LYS A 136 13.11 -16.84 -6.60
C LYS A 136 13.76 -16.64 -5.22
N GLU A 137 13.50 -17.57 -4.29
CA GLU A 137 14.11 -17.58 -2.95
C GLU A 137 15.64 -17.70 -2.98
#